data_AF-A0A9E2BH63-F1
#
_entry.id   AF-A0A9E2BH63-F1
#
_cell.length_a   1.000
_cell.length_b   1.000
_cell.length_c   1.000
_cell.angle_alpha   90.00
_cell.angle_beta   90.00
_cell.angle_gamma   90.00
#
_symmetry.space_group_name_H-M   'P 1'
#
loop_
_entity.id
_entity.type
_entity.pdbx_description
1 polymer ?
#
loop_
_entity_poly.entity_id
_entity_poly.type
_entity_poly.pdbx_seq_one_letter_code
_entity_poly.pdbx_strand_id
1 'polypeptide(L)'
;MIRKNYKYILILLIFSLLLILFSFAFYSVIVDRDTFMVIGNKVVSKSEVEEQVNFYKKRFESLGISFQGEEGVSNLEKIKTMAIDKIIEDKLIILKAKELGITVKQEEIDKSINKFIKQLSSREKYLQSLKNLGLTEIGYKTMLTNTLLRKKVLETEIGTITVTPEEVENYYFEKNNVQGPPAKEFEKWRAELELTVRMEREQEIIKSLSEKYPTTFGKRWVKKVNDIIRSLF
;
A
#
# COMPACT_ATOMS: atom_id res chain seq x y z
N MET A 1 54.24 -34.27 2.92
CA MET A 1 53.27 -34.51 4.02
C MET A 1 51.88 -33.85 3.81
N ILE A 2 51.64 -33.12 2.70
CA ILE A 2 50.38 -32.38 2.43
C ILE A 2 49.26 -33.26 1.83
N ARG A 3 49.60 -34.46 1.33
CA ARG A 3 48.69 -35.34 0.57
C ARG A 3 47.62 -36.07 1.41
N LYS A 4 47.58 -35.96 2.75
CA LYS A 4 46.55 -36.62 3.58
C LYS A 4 45.42 -35.68 4.05
N ASN A 5 45.59 -34.36 3.92
CA ASN A 5 44.65 -33.39 4.50
C ASN A 5 43.60 -32.86 3.51
N TYR A 6 43.79 -33.07 2.20
CA TYR A 6 42.83 -32.60 1.18
C TYR A 6 41.46 -33.28 1.30
N LYS A 7 41.39 -34.51 1.82
CA LYS A 7 40.13 -35.24 2.05
C LYS A 7 39.26 -34.55 3.10
N TYR A 8 39.87 -34.08 4.20
CA TYR A 8 39.16 -33.36 5.25
C TYR A 8 38.74 -31.96 4.80
N ILE A 9 39.58 -31.27 4.02
CA ILE A 9 39.25 -29.97 3.41
C ILE A 9 38.05 -30.13 2.44
N LEU A 10 38.04 -31.19 1.62
CA LEU A 10 36.93 -31.46 0.70
C LEU A 10 35.63 -31.77 1.45
N ILE A 11 35.69 -32.53 2.54
CA ILE A 11 34.52 -32.81 3.42
C ILE A 11 33.99 -31.52 4.04
N LEU A 12 34.86 -30.62 4.53
CA LEU A 12 34.44 -29.33 5.09
C LEU A 12 33.80 -28.41 4.03
N LEU A 13 34.32 -28.39 2.81
CA LEU A 13 33.73 -27.62 1.71
C LEU A 13 32.36 -28.16 1.29
N ILE A 14 32.20 -29.49 1.21
CA ILE A 14 30.91 -30.13 0.91
C ILE A 14 29.90 -29.85 2.03
N PHE A 15 30.33 -29.92 3.30
CA PHE A 15 29.47 -29.62 4.44
C PHE A 15 29.04 -28.15 4.48
N SER A 16 29.96 -27.22 4.17
CA SER A 16 29.64 -25.79 4.03
C SER A 16 28.64 -25.54 2.89
N LEU A 17 28.82 -26.18 1.74
CA LEU A 17 27.88 -26.08 0.62
C LEU A 17 26.51 -26.65 1.00
N LEU A 18 26.46 -27.78 1.72
CA LEU A 18 25.22 -28.37 2.22
C LEU A 18 24.52 -27.44 3.23
N LEU A 19 25.25 -26.75 4.10
CA LEU A 19 24.67 -25.76 5.02
C LEU A 19 24.07 -24.57 4.27
N ILE A 20 24.72 -24.09 3.21
CA ILE A 20 24.21 -23.00 2.36
C ILE A 20 22.94 -23.47 1.62
N LEU A 21 22.95 -24.67 1.04
CA LEU A 21 21.79 -25.25 0.37
C LEU A 21 20.63 -25.54 1.34
N PHE A 22 20.93 -25.99 2.55
CA PHE A 22 19.94 -26.22 3.59
C PHE A 22 19.33 -24.90 4.09
N SER A 23 20.15 -23.86 4.27
CA SER A 23 19.68 -22.51 4.59
C SER A 23 18.78 -21.95 3.50
N PHE A 24 19.13 -22.16 2.22
CA PHE A 24 18.31 -21.74 1.08
C PHE A 24 16.97 -22.49 1.02
N ALA A 25 16.97 -23.82 1.21
CA ALA A 25 15.76 -24.63 1.25
C ALA A 25 14.87 -24.24 2.45
N PHE A 26 15.45 -24.02 3.63
CA PHE A 26 14.72 -23.60 4.82
C PHE A 26 14.14 -22.19 4.66
N TYR A 27 14.89 -21.26 4.07
CA TYR A 27 14.41 -19.93 3.71
C TYR A 27 13.22 -20.00 2.73
N SER A 28 13.29 -20.86 1.70
CA SER A 28 12.15 -21.04 0.77
C SER A 28 10.89 -21.59 1.44
N VAL A 29 11.03 -22.50 2.41
CA VAL A 29 9.89 -23.11 3.12
C VAL A 29 9.24 -22.13 4.09
N ILE A 30 10.01 -21.28 4.78
CA ILE A 30 9.47 -20.25 5.69
C ILE A 30 8.78 -19.15 4.89
N VAL A 31 9.41 -18.65 3.82
CA VAL A 31 8.82 -17.62 2.95
C VAL A 31 7.48 -18.10 2.37
N ASP A 32 7.37 -19.36 1.98
CA ASP A 32 6.11 -19.93 1.45
C ASP A 32 4.98 -20.03 2.50
N ARG A 33 5.29 -20.11 3.81
CA ARG A 33 4.27 -20.23 4.86
C ARG A 33 3.58 -18.91 5.20
N ASP A 34 4.30 -17.80 5.18
CA ASP A 34 3.78 -16.50 5.61
C ASP A 34 3.45 -15.54 4.46
N THR A 35 3.81 -15.90 3.22
CA THR A 35 3.42 -15.16 2.02
C THR A 35 1.91 -15.27 1.78
N PHE A 36 1.25 -14.12 1.72
CA PHE A 36 -0.15 -13.98 1.30
C PHE A 36 -0.24 -13.79 -0.21
N MET A 37 0.51 -12.83 -0.75
CA MET A 37 0.61 -12.55 -2.18
C MET A 37 1.98 -12.00 -2.54
N VAL A 38 2.28 -11.97 -3.84
CA VAL A 38 3.47 -11.35 -4.43
C VAL A 38 3.04 -10.43 -5.55
N ILE A 39 3.53 -9.19 -5.54
CA ILE A 39 3.25 -8.16 -6.55
C ILE A 39 4.57 -7.84 -7.24
N GLY A 40 4.74 -8.29 -8.47
CA GLY A 40 6.05 -8.28 -9.14
C GLY A 40 7.10 -9.08 -8.36
N ASN A 41 8.01 -8.38 -7.67
CA ASN A 41 9.00 -8.99 -6.77
C ASN A 41 8.81 -8.64 -5.28
N LYS A 42 7.69 -8.02 -4.93
CA LYS A 42 7.37 -7.61 -3.55
C LYS A 42 6.47 -8.65 -2.90
N VAL A 43 7.00 -9.29 -1.87
CA VAL A 43 6.23 -10.21 -1.02
C VAL A 43 5.35 -9.40 -0.06
N VAL A 44 4.10 -9.82 0.08
CA VAL A 44 3.14 -9.34 1.08
C VAL A 44 2.89 -10.49 2.04
N SER A 45 3.12 -10.25 3.32
CA SER A 45 2.88 -11.23 4.39
C SER A 45 1.44 -11.18 4.89
N LYS A 46 0.98 -12.23 5.57
CA LYS A 46 -0.34 -12.22 6.24
C LYS A 46 -0.43 -11.17 7.34
N SER A 47 0.64 -11.04 8.13
CA SER A 47 0.68 -10.05 9.22
C SER A 47 0.54 -8.63 8.67
N GLU A 48 1.13 -8.34 7.51
CA GLU A 48 0.95 -7.04 6.83
C GLU A 48 -0.52 -6.81 6.44
N VAL A 49 -1.21 -7.84 5.90
CA VAL A 49 -2.64 -7.75 5.59
C VAL A 49 -3.48 -7.58 6.85
N GLU A 50 -3.21 -8.35 7.90
CA GLU A 50 -3.93 -8.30 9.17
C GLU A 50 -3.76 -6.94 9.87
N GLU A 51 -2.55 -6.38 9.86
CA GLU A 51 -2.26 -5.04 10.37
C GLU A 51 -3.06 -3.97 9.62
N GLN A 52 -3.09 -4.03 8.28
CA GLN A 52 -3.84 -3.08 7.46
C GLN A 52 -5.35 -3.20 7.66
N VAL A 53 -5.87 -4.43 7.77
CA VAL A 53 -7.28 -4.70 8.08
C VAL A 53 -7.63 -4.14 9.46
N ASN A 54 -6.80 -4.39 10.48
CA ASN A 54 -7.04 -3.91 11.82
C ASN A 54 -7.00 -2.37 11.89
N PHE A 55 -6.06 -1.75 11.17
CA PHE A 55 -6.01 -0.29 11.05
C PHE A 55 -7.31 0.28 10.48
N TYR A 56 -7.81 -0.25 9.36
CA TYR A 56 -9.07 0.21 8.79
C TYR A 56 -10.25 -0.08 9.72
N LYS A 57 -10.32 -1.27 10.31
CA LYS A 57 -11.35 -1.62 11.28
C LYS A 57 -11.40 -0.60 12.43
N LYS A 58 -10.26 -0.30 13.06
CA LYS A 58 -10.17 0.68 14.15
C LYS A 58 -10.56 2.08 13.71
N ARG A 59 -10.15 2.49 12.50
CA ARG A 59 -10.54 3.77 11.91
C ARG A 59 -12.06 3.86 11.73
N PHE A 60 -12.70 2.86 11.17
CA PHE A 60 -14.15 2.85 10.95
C PHE A 60 -14.94 2.70 12.26
N GLU A 61 -14.45 1.91 13.23
CA GLU A 61 -15.00 1.86 14.60
C GLU A 61 -15.00 3.26 15.24
N SER A 62 -13.92 4.04 15.05
CA SER A 62 -13.85 5.42 15.55
C SER A 62 -14.84 6.39 14.90
N LEU A 63 -15.38 6.03 13.73
CA LEU A 63 -16.45 6.76 13.03
C LEU A 63 -17.85 6.22 13.37
N GLY A 64 -17.96 5.27 14.30
CA GLY A 64 -19.23 4.69 14.75
C GLY A 64 -19.72 3.49 13.93
N ILE A 65 -18.92 2.93 13.02
CA ILE A 65 -19.30 1.74 12.25
C ILE A 65 -19.12 0.47 13.09
N SER A 66 -20.17 -0.35 13.18
CA SER A 66 -20.13 -1.65 13.84
C SER A 66 -19.73 -2.78 12.89
N PHE A 67 -19.01 -3.76 13.44
CA PHE A 67 -18.61 -5.01 12.76
C PHE A 67 -19.27 -6.25 13.38
N GLN A 68 -20.39 -6.06 14.08
CA GLN A 68 -21.18 -7.13 14.68
C GLN A 68 -22.47 -7.37 13.88
N GLY A 69 -23.03 -8.58 13.94
CA GLY A 69 -24.23 -8.94 13.19
C GLY A 69 -23.99 -9.11 11.68
N GLU A 70 -25.05 -9.31 10.91
CA GLU A 70 -24.97 -9.55 9.45
C GLU A 70 -24.38 -8.35 8.69
N GLU A 71 -24.79 -7.12 9.02
CA GLU A 71 -24.18 -5.90 8.47
C GLU A 71 -22.69 -5.80 8.80
N GLY A 72 -22.30 -6.26 9.99
CA GLY A 72 -20.92 -6.31 10.42
C GLY A 72 -20.03 -7.23 9.58
N VAL A 73 -20.58 -8.36 9.10
CA VAL A 73 -19.88 -9.28 8.19
C VAL A 73 -19.63 -8.61 6.84
N SER A 74 -20.64 -7.96 6.26
CA SER A 74 -20.51 -7.22 5.00
C SER A 74 -19.49 -6.07 5.12
N ASN A 75 -19.54 -5.31 6.22
CA ASN A 75 -18.59 -4.24 6.50
C ASN A 75 -17.16 -4.76 6.64
N LEU A 76 -16.98 -5.94 7.27
CA LEU A 76 -15.66 -6.55 7.44
C LEU A 76 -15.07 -7.01 6.09
N GLU A 77 -15.89 -7.60 5.20
CA GLU A 77 -15.42 -7.98 3.87
C GLU A 77 -14.99 -6.76 3.05
N LYS A 78 -15.78 -5.67 3.07
CA LYS A 78 -15.38 -4.40 2.43
C LYS A 78 -14.06 -3.87 2.97
N ILE A 79 -13.83 -3.97 4.28
CA ILE A 79 -12.57 -3.56 4.90
C ILE A 79 -11.39 -4.42 4.44
N LYS A 80 -11.59 -5.74 4.32
CA LYS A 80 -10.54 -6.63 3.81
C LYS A 80 -10.17 -6.28 2.38
N THR A 81 -11.14 -6.04 1.52
CA THR A 81 -10.92 -5.61 0.13
C THR A 81 -10.15 -4.30 0.11
N MET A 82 -10.61 -3.26 0.83
CA MET A 82 -9.90 -1.97 0.91
C MET A 82 -8.46 -2.12 1.42
N ALA A 83 -8.23 -2.99 2.43
CA ALA A 83 -6.89 -3.26 2.95
C ALA A 83 -5.97 -3.89 1.91
N ILE A 84 -6.46 -4.90 1.20
CA ILE A 84 -5.72 -5.59 0.16
C ILE A 84 -5.42 -4.66 -1.01
N ASP A 85 -6.42 -3.92 -1.50
CA ASP A 85 -6.25 -2.96 -2.60
C ASP A 85 -5.22 -1.89 -2.22
N LYS A 86 -5.30 -1.37 -0.99
CA LYS A 86 -4.32 -0.39 -0.49
C LYS A 86 -2.90 -0.95 -0.48
N ILE A 87 -2.71 -2.19 -0.03
CA ILE A 87 -1.40 -2.84 -0.04
C ILE A 87 -0.89 -3.01 -1.47
N ILE A 88 -1.77 -3.43 -2.39
CA ILE A 88 -1.42 -3.59 -3.80
C ILE A 88 -0.94 -2.26 -4.37
N GLU A 89 -1.73 -1.20 -4.25
CA GLU A 89 -1.36 0.14 -4.69
C GLU A 89 -0.03 0.60 -4.10
N ASP A 90 0.17 0.43 -2.79
CA ASP A 90 1.42 0.83 -2.12
C ASP A 90 2.62 0.07 -2.68
N LYS A 91 2.52 -1.24 -2.92
CA LYS A 91 3.63 -2.00 -3.52
C LYS A 91 3.90 -1.56 -4.97
N LEU A 92 2.87 -1.29 -5.76
CA LEU A 92 3.01 -0.80 -7.14
C LEU A 92 3.72 0.55 -7.17
N ILE A 93 3.32 1.47 -6.29
CA ILE A 93 3.97 2.77 -6.12
C ILE A 93 5.42 2.61 -5.66
N ILE A 94 5.71 1.70 -4.72
CA ILE A 94 7.09 1.42 -4.28
C ILE A 94 7.94 0.89 -5.44
N LEU A 95 7.38 0.02 -6.27
CA LEU A 95 8.06 -0.48 -7.48
C LEU A 95 8.38 0.67 -8.42
N LYS A 96 7.40 1.53 -8.73
CA LYS A 96 7.59 2.70 -9.59
C LYS A 96 8.59 3.70 -9.00
N ALA A 97 8.53 3.98 -7.71
CA ALA A 97 9.50 4.85 -7.03
C ALA A 97 10.93 4.33 -7.21
N LYS A 98 11.13 3.01 -7.13
CA LYS A 98 12.43 2.39 -7.37
C LYS A 98 12.89 2.59 -8.81
N GLU A 99 12.00 2.49 -9.79
CA GLU A 99 12.33 2.76 -11.20
C GLU A 99 12.76 4.21 -11.44
N LEU A 100 12.09 5.15 -10.77
CA LEU A 100 12.37 6.58 -10.88
C LEU A 100 13.54 7.05 -10.00
N GLY A 101 14.12 6.18 -9.17
CA GLY A 101 15.13 6.56 -8.19
C GLY A 101 14.61 7.50 -7.09
N ILE A 102 13.30 7.50 -6.84
CA ILE A 102 12.66 8.35 -5.82
C ILE A 102 12.78 7.68 -4.45
N THR A 103 13.29 8.45 -3.48
CA THR A 103 13.41 8.03 -2.08
C THR A 103 12.80 9.06 -1.14
N VAL A 104 12.42 8.61 0.05
CA VAL A 104 12.02 9.49 1.17
C VAL A 104 13.14 9.49 2.18
N LYS A 105 13.61 10.68 2.56
CA LYS A 105 14.66 10.82 3.56
C LYS A 105 14.08 10.74 4.97
N GLN A 106 14.89 10.31 5.93
CA GLN A 106 14.45 10.18 7.32
C GLN A 106 13.97 11.52 7.90
N GLU A 107 14.58 12.64 7.50
CA GLU A 107 14.20 13.97 7.97
C GLU A 107 12.78 14.37 7.55
N GLU A 108 12.31 13.89 6.39
CA GLU A 108 10.94 14.14 5.91
C GLU A 108 9.90 13.39 6.76
N ILE A 109 10.25 12.17 7.16
CA ILE A 109 9.44 11.32 8.03
C ILE A 109 9.39 11.96 9.42
N ASP A 110 10.53 12.33 9.98
CA ASP A 110 10.63 12.93 11.31
C ASP A 110 9.91 14.28 11.38
N LYS A 111 10.03 15.11 10.34
CA LYS A 111 9.28 16.37 10.22
C LYS A 111 7.77 16.14 10.26
N SER A 112 7.28 15.10 9.59
CA SER A 112 5.85 14.79 9.55
C SER A 112 5.36 14.22 10.88
N ILE A 113 6.15 13.35 11.54
CA ILE A 113 5.86 12.86 12.90
C ILE A 113 5.82 14.02 13.89
N ASN A 114 6.81 14.91 13.86
CA ASN A 114 6.88 16.07 14.74
C ASN A 114 5.71 17.03 14.51
N LYS A 115 5.27 17.21 13.26
CA LYS A 115 4.06 17.97 12.95
C LYS A 115 2.84 17.33 13.59
N PHE A 116 2.68 16.01 13.51
CA PHE A 116 1.54 15.32 14.11
C PHE A 116 1.56 15.37 15.64
N ILE A 117 2.73 15.21 16.27
CA ILE A 117 2.90 15.39 17.72
C ILE A 117 2.50 16.81 18.14
N LYS A 118 2.93 17.83 17.38
CA LYS A 118 2.56 19.24 17.65
C LYS A 118 1.05 19.46 17.52
N GLN A 119 0.39 18.85 16.52
CA GLN A 119 -1.06 18.94 16.36
C GLN A 119 -1.83 18.32 17.54
N LEU A 120 -1.28 17.28 18.16
CA LEU A 120 -1.86 16.64 19.34
C LEU A 120 -1.40 17.28 20.66
N SER A 121 -0.52 18.28 20.61
CA SER A 121 0.06 18.99 21.75
C SER A 121 0.90 18.15 22.73
N SER A 122 1.02 16.83 22.55
CA SER A 122 1.93 16.01 23.36
C SER A 122 2.33 14.69 22.69
N ARG A 123 3.53 14.20 23.04
CA ARG A 123 4.02 12.88 22.62
C ARG A 123 3.17 11.74 23.16
N GLU A 124 2.61 11.90 24.36
CA GLU A 124 1.73 10.92 24.96
C GLU A 124 0.43 10.76 24.16
N LYS A 125 -0.22 11.87 23.78
CA LYS A 125 -1.43 11.84 22.95
C LYS A 125 -1.16 11.24 21.58
N TYR A 126 0.04 11.47 21.02
CA TYR A 126 0.48 10.77 19.81
C TYR A 126 0.52 9.25 19.98
N LEU A 127 1.16 8.74 21.04
CA LEU A 127 1.24 7.30 21.29
C LEU A 127 -0.16 6.70 21.56
N GLN A 128 -1.01 7.41 22.29
CA GLN A 128 -2.41 7.01 22.50
C GLN A 128 -3.19 6.97 21.18
N SER A 129 -3.01 7.96 20.30
CA SER A 129 -3.65 7.99 18.98
C SER A 129 -3.22 6.81 18.12
N LEU A 130 -1.92 6.48 18.10
CA LEU A 130 -1.44 5.29 17.38
C LEU A 130 -2.06 4.01 17.94
N LYS A 131 -2.09 3.87 19.27
CA LYS A 131 -2.71 2.71 19.94
C LYS A 131 -4.20 2.58 19.58
N ASN A 132 -4.93 3.69 19.56
CA ASN A 132 -6.35 3.70 19.19
C ASN A 132 -6.58 3.30 17.72
N LEU A 133 -5.62 3.60 16.85
CA LEU A 133 -5.61 3.18 15.45
C LEU A 133 -5.02 1.78 15.23
N GLY A 134 -4.60 1.09 16.30
CA GLY A 134 -3.97 -0.24 16.19
C GLY A 134 -2.58 -0.21 15.55
N LEU A 135 -1.88 0.92 15.60
CA LEU A 135 -0.56 1.12 14.98
C LEU A 135 0.55 1.10 16.02
N THR A 136 1.70 0.55 15.62
CA THR A 136 2.98 0.78 16.29
C THR A 136 3.66 2.02 15.70
N GLU A 137 4.67 2.56 16.38
CA GLU A 137 5.48 3.65 15.82
C GLU A 137 6.18 3.25 14.52
N ILE A 138 6.66 2.02 14.43
CA ILE A 138 7.30 1.47 13.23
C ILE A 138 6.26 1.37 12.10
N GLY A 139 5.08 0.83 12.39
CA GLY A 139 3.99 0.76 11.41
C GLY A 139 3.56 2.14 10.90
N TYR A 140 3.45 3.12 11.80
CA TYR A 140 3.15 4.50 11.42
C TYR A 140 4.25 5.13 10.55
N LYS A 141 5.53 4.89 10.88
CA LYS A 141 6.67 5.33 10.05
C LYS A 141 6.61 4.73 8.65
N THR A 142 6.32 3.44 8.53
CA THR A 142 6.16 2.76 7.23
C THR A 142 5.01 3.36 6.43
N MET A 143 3.83 3.53 7.06
CA MET A 143 2.66 4.13 6.41
C MET A 143 2.94 5.56 5.92
N LEU A 144 3.64 6.35 6.72
CA LEU A 144 4.05 7.71 6.36
C LEU A 144 5.08 7.71 5.21
N THR A 145 6.02 6.77 5.24
CA THR A 145 7.01 6.59 4.16
C THR A 145 6.31 6.28 2.84
N ASN A 146 5.37 5.33 2.83
CA ASN A 146 4.57 4.98 1.66
C ASN A 146 3.76 6.18 1.15
N THR A 147 3.15 6.94 2.07
CA THR A 147 2.38 8.15 1.73
C THR A 147 3.25 9.21 1.04
N LEU A 148 4.44 9.46 1.58
CA LEU A 148 5.39 10.42 1.01
C LEU A 148 5.97 9.94 -0.32
N LEU A 149 6.28 8.65 -0.45
CA LEU A 149 6.70 8.04 -1.72
C LEU A 149 5.63 8.20 -2.79
N ARG A 150 4.38 7.85 -2.48
CA ARG A 150 3.23 7.99 -3.37
C ARG A 150 3.08 9.42 -3.85
N LYS A 151 3.11 10.38 -2.93
CA LYS A 151 3.04 11.79 -3.28
C LYS A 151 4.12 12.17 -4.30
N LYS A 152 5.39 11.85 -4.03
CA LYS A 152 6.51 12.19 -4.93
C LYS A 152 6.42 11.51 -6.30
N VAL A 153 6.03 10.23 -6.33
CA VAL A 153 5.85 9.48 -7.58
C VAL A 153 4.76 10.14 -8.43
N LEU A 154 3.60 10.43 -7.83
CA LEU A 154 2.48 11.03 -8.57
C LEU A 154 2.76 12.47 -8.99
N GLU A 155 3.46 13.26 -8.18
CA GLU A 155 3.93 14.59 -8.58
C GLU A 155 4.88 14.51 -9.79
N THR A 156 5.75 13.50 -9.84
CA THR A 156 6.69 13.28 -10.95
C THR A 156 5.99 12.80 -12.21
N GLU A 157 5.05 11.86 -12.11
CA GLU A 157 4.39 11.23 -13.26
C GLU A 157 3.24 12.08 -13.82
N ILE A 158 2.43 12.71 -12.97
CA ILE A 158 1.25 13.47 -13.38
C ILE A 158 1.62 14.94 -13.68
N GLY A 159 2.53 15.51 -12.90
CA GLY A 159 2.88 16.92 -12.96
C GLY A 159 1.71 17.86 -12.63
N THR A 160 1.76 19.05 -13.24
CA THR A 160 0.72 20.07 -13.14
C THR A 160 -0.44 19.72 -14.07
N ILE A 161 -1.67 19.80 -13.55
CA ILE A 161 -2.88 19.67 -14.34
C ILE A 161 -3.36 21.08 -14.67
N THR A 162 -3.68 21.31 -15.93
CA THR A 162 -4.22 22.58 -16.39
C THR A 162 -5.51 22.26 -17.11
N VAL A 163 -6.60 22.89 -16.66
CA VAL A 163 -7.92 22.75 -17.28
C VAL A 163 -8.35 24.09 -17.84
N THR A 164 -8.97 24.05 -19.01
CA THR A 164 -9.47 25.20 -19.75
C THR A 164 -10.85 25.59 -19.23
N PRO A 165 -11.29 26.84 -19.47
CA PRO A 165 -12.66 27.24 -19.13
C PRO A 165 -13.74 26.38 -19.79
N GLU A 166 -13.54 25.98 -21.04
CA GLU A 166 -14.45 25.12 -21.78
C GLU A 166 -14.60 23.74 -21.12
N GLU A 167 -13.50 23.13 -20.67
CA GLU A 167 -13.55 21.86 -19.93
C GLU A 167 -14.31 22.00 -18.61
N VAL A 168 -14.18 23.14 -17.91
CA VAL A 168 -14.94 23.41 -16.69
C VAL A 168 -16.44 23.56 -16.97
N GLU A 169 -16.80 24.25 -18.06
CA GLU A 169 -18.21 24.38 -18.49
C GLU A 169 -18.82 23.02 -18.87
N ASN A 170 -18.08 22.20 -19.63
CA ASN A 170 -18.50 20.86 -20.02
C ASN A 170 -18.66 19.94 -18.81
N TYR A 171 -17.69 19.93 -17.90
CA TYR A 171 -17.76 19.15 -16.67
C TYR A 171 -18.94 19.56 -15.78
N TYR A 172 -19.22 20.86 -15.68
CA TYR A 172 -20.39 21.35 -14.96
C TYR A 172 -21.69 20.90 -15.63
N PHE A 173 -21.75 21.01 -16.96
CA PHE A 173 -22.91 20.60 -17.75
C PHE A 173 -23.20 19.10 -17.60
N GLU A 174 -22.19 18.24 -17.68
CA GLU A 174 -22.35 16.80 -17.48
C GLU A 174 -22.95 16.43 -16.11
N LYS A 175 -22.60 17.18 -15.05
CA LYS A 175 -23.13 16.91 -13.71
C LYS A 175 -24.49 17.53 -13.43
N ASN A 176 -24.78 18.71 -13.99
CA ASN A 176 -25.94 19.51 -13.60
C ASN A 176 -26.98 19.69 -14.72
N ASN A 177 -26.64 19.31 -15.95
CA ASN A 177 -27.44 19.51 -17.15
C ASN A 177 -27.83 20.99 -17.38
N VAL A 178 -26.95 21.91 -16.98
CA VAL A 178 -27.08 23.37 -17.10
C VAL A 178 -25.78 23.94 -17.65
N GLN A 179 -25.86 24.94 -18.52
CA GLN A 179 -24.69 25.54 -19.15
C GLN A 179 -23.86 26.33 -18.13
N GLY A 180 -22.66 25.83 -17.82
CA GLY A 180 -21.63 26.52 -17.06
C GLY A 180 -21.95 26.80 -15.58
N PRO A 181 -20.93 26.77 -14.70
CA PRO A 181 -21.13 27.13 -13.31
C PRO A 181 -21.39 28.64 -13.17
N PRO A 182 -22.09 29.09 -12.11
CA PRO A 182 -22.10 30.50 -11.74
C PRO A 182 -20.67 31.04 -11.58
N ALA A 183 -20.40 32.28 -12.02
CA ALA A 183 -19.06 32.86 -12.00
C ALA A 183 -18.38 32.80 -10.61
N LYS A 184 -19.17 32.92 -9.52
CA LYS A 184 -18.67 32.80 -8.14
C LYS A 184 -18.21 31.39 -7.75
N GLU A 185 -18.64 30.37 -8.48
CA GLU A 185 -18.32 28.96 -8.22
C GLU A 185 -17.34 28.39 -9.26
N PHE A 186 -17.02 29.13 -10.32
CA PHE A 186 -16.19 28.64 -11.42
C PHE A 186 -14.85 28.05 -10.94
N GLU A 187 -14.14 28.73 -10.04
CA GLU A 187 -12.87 28.22 -9.49
C GLU A 187 -13.03 26.98 -8.61
N LYS A 188 -14.18 26.82 -7.94
CA LYS A 188 -14.49 25.59 -7.19
C LYS A 188 -14.66 24.42 -8.16
N TRP A 189 -15.41 24.61 -9.23
CA TRP A 189 -15.63 23.59 -10.26
C TRP A 189 -14.35 23.26 -11.04
N ARG A 190 -13.50 24.27 -11.29
CA ARG A 190 -12.15 24.09 -11.82
C ARG A 190 -11.32 23.19 -10.93
N ALA A 191 -11.22 23.51 -9.63
CA ALA A 191 -10.45 22.71 -8.68
C ALA A 191 -11.00 21.28 -8.54
N GLU A 192 -12.32 21.11 -8.61
CA GLU A 192 -12.95 19.79 -8.60
C GLU A 192 -12.61 18.99 -9.87
N LEU A 193 -12.68 19.60 -11.05
CA LEU A 193 -12.29 18.96 -12.31
C LEU A 193 -10.80 18.60 -12.31
N GLU A 194 -9.92 19.51 -11.88
CA GLU A 194 -8.48 19.22 -11.74
C GLU A 194 -8.22 18.02 -10.83
N LEU A 195 -8.98 17.89 -9.74
CA LEU A 195 -8.90 16.74 -8.84
C LEU A 195 -9.41 15.46 -9.50
N THR A 196 -10.53 15.52 -10.23
CA THR A 196 -11.07 14.38 -10.99
C THR A 196 -10.06 13.88 -12.02
N VAL A 197 -9.51 14.78 -12.85
CA VAL A 197 -8.47 14.45 -13.84
C VAL A 197 -7.23 13.87 -13.16
N ARG A 198 -6.85 14.38 -11.97
CA ARG A 198 -5.74 13.82 -11.20
C ARG A 198 -6.00 12.38 -10.79
N MET A 199 -7.20 12.12 -10.27
CA MET A 199 -7.60 10.79 -9.82
C MET A 199 -7.65 9.81 -10.99
N GLU A 200 -8.16 10.21 -12.15
CA GLU A 200 -8.18 9.39 -13.36
C GLU A 200 -6.77 9.01 -13.82
N ARG A 201 -5.87 10.00 -13.95
CA ARG A 201 -4.47 9.74 -14.32
C ARG A 201 -3.76 8.84 -13.32
N GLU A 202 -4.03 9.02 -12.03
CA GLU A 202 -3.52 8.14 -10.98
C GLU A 202 -4.00 6.69 -11.17
N GLN A 203 -5.29 6.49 -11.45
CA GLN A 203 -5.86 5.17 -11.72
C GLN A 203 -5.26 4.53 -12.98
N GLU A 204 -5.03 5.30 -14.03
CA GLU A 204 -4.34 4.84 -15.24
C GLU A 204 -2.90 4.38 -14.93
N ILE A 205 -2.16 5.16 -14.13
CA ILE A 205 -0.83 4.79 -13.67
C ILE A 205 -0.89 3.47 -12.87
N ILE A 206 -1.78 3.37 -11.88
CA ILE A 206 -1.93 2.14 -11.08
C ILE A 206 -2.30 0.95 -11.95
N LYS A 207 -3.20 1.13 -12.93
CA LYS A 207 -3.58 0.08 -13.89
C LYS A 207 -2.38 -0.36 -14.74
N SER A 208 -1.62 0.58 -15.31
CA SER A 208 -0.43 0.25 -16.09
C SER A 208 0.63 -0.48 -15.25
N LEU A 209 0.75 -0.11 -13.97
CA LEU A 209 1.66 -0.77 -13.03
C LEU A 209 1.17 -2.17 -12.67
N SER A 210 -0.14 -2.39 -12.50
CA SER A 210 -0.68 -3.71 -12.17
C SER A 210 -0.56 -4.69 -13.33
N GLU A 211 -0.68 -4.21 -14.57
CA GLU A 211 -0.40 -4.99 -15.79
C GLU A 211 1.09 -5.36 -15.88
N LYS A 212 1.98 -4.41 -15.57
CA LYS A 212 3.44 -4.61 -15.58
C LYS A 212 3.92 -5.51 -14.43
N TYR A 213 3.28 -5.44 -13.27
CA TYR A 213 3.63 -6.16 -12.05
C TYR A 213 2.41 -6.95 -11.54
N PRO A 214 2.11 -8.09 -12.18
CA PRO A 214 0.94 -8.88 -11.83
C PRO A 214 1.00 -9.37 -10.39
N THR A 215 -0.17 -9.40 -9.76
CA THR A 215 -0.37 -9.96 -8.42
C THR A 215 -0.56 -11.47 -8.51
N THR A 216 0.23 -12.21 -7.73
CA THR A 216 0.14 -13.68 -7.61
C THR A 216 -0.11 -14.05 -6.16
N PHE A 217 -1.17 -14.83 -5.90
CA PHE A 217 -1.49 -15.28 -4.55
C PHE A 217 -0.67 -16.52 -4.20
N GLY A 218 -0.26 -16.65 -2.94
CA GLY A 218 0.51 -17.80 -2.46
C GLY A 218 -0.25 -19.12 -2.68
N LYS A 219 0.46 -20.21 -3.04
CA LYS A 219 -0.14 -21.50 -3.48
C LYS A 219 -1.20 -22.05 -2.52
N ARG A 220 -1.01 -21.89 -1.22
CA ARG A 220 -1.95 -22.34 -0.17
C ARG A 220 -3.21 -21.46 -0.05
N TRP A 221 -3.12 -20.22 -0.51
CA TRP A 221 -4.17 -19.20 -0.44
C TRP A 221 -4.96 -19.06 -1.72
N VAL A 222 -4.47 -19.56 -2.86
CA VAL A 222 -5.27 -19.63 -4.09
C VAL A 222 -6.63 -20.29 -3.85
N LYS A 223 -6.70 -21.35 -3.01
CA LYS A 223 -7.96 -21.99 -2.64
C LYS A 223 -8.85 -21.11 -1.76
N LYS A 224 -8.29 -20.47 -0.73
CA LYS A 224 -9.03 -19.68 0.27
C LYS A 224 -9.40 -18.27 -0.22
N VAL A 225 -8.57 -17.68 -1.07
CA VAL A 225 -8.84 -16.44 -1.81
C VAL A 225 -9.87 -16.71 -2.89
N ASN A 226 -9.82 -17.86 -3.58
CA ASN A 226 -10.94 -18.27 -4.42
C ASN A 226 -12.22 -18.46 -3.60
N ASP A 227 -12.17 -18.95 -2.36
CA ASP A 227 -13.37 -19.07 -1.53
C ASP A 227 -13.90 -17.69 -1.08
N ILE A 228 -13.02 -16.73 -0.78
CA ILE A 228 -13.40 -15.33 -0.47
C ILE A 228 -13.95 -14.63 -1.72
N ILE A 229 -13.29 -14.75 -2.87
CA ILE A 229 -13.72 -14.17 -4.15
C ILE A 229 -15.00 -14.86 -4.66
N ARG A 230 -15.17 -16.17 -4.49
CA ARG A 230 -16.40 -16.91 -4.83
C ARG A 230 -17.53 -16.66 -3.84
N SER A 231 -17.27 -16.16 -2.64
CA SER A 231 -18.32 -15.67 -1.74
C SER A 231 -18.78 -14.24 -2.07
N LEU A 232 -18.12 -13.59 -3.05
CA LEU A 232 -18.46 -12.25 -3.55
C LEU A 232 -19.21 -12.27 -4.90
N PHE A 233 -19.55 -13.46 -5.43
CA PHE A 233 -20.41 -13.71 -6.60
C PHE A 233 -21.35 -14.88 -6.32
#